data_AF-A0A2T4DAS9-F1
#
_entry.id   AF-A0A2T4DAS9-F1
#
_cell.length_a   1.000
_cell.length_b   1.000
_cell.length_c   1.000
_cell.angle_alpha   90.00
_cell.angle_beta   90.00
_cell.angle_gamma   90.00
#
_symmetry.space_group_name_H-M   'P 1'
#
loop_
_entity.id
_entity.type
_entity.pdbx_description
1 polymer ?
#
loop_
_entity_poly.entity_id
_entity_poly.type
_entity_poly.pdbx_seq_one_letter_code
_entity_poly.pdbx_strand_id
1 'polypeptide(L)'
;MNYSLKQIPERPSKPRDVGFTMAMDKGLSNREVEDFIDGSGEYVDIVKLGWATSYVTNNLKDKLAIYKDAGIPVYFGGTLFEAFVIRDQFDDYRKLLDKYDLPFAEVSDGSIELPHDIKCEYIRKLSEQVTVLSEVGSKDEDKIIPPYQWISLMQAELDAGAWKVIGESREAGNVGLFRSSGEVRSGLVQEILTKIPFEKIIWEAPQKSQQV
;
A
#
# COMPACT_ATOMS: atom_id res chain seq x y z
N MET A 1 -19.22 -3.97 19.22
CA MET A 1 -18.61 -5.00 20.09
C MET A 1 -19.71 -5.69 20.89
N ASN A 2 -19.65 -7.02 21.01
CA ASN A 2 -20.75 -7.83 21.57
C ASN A 2 -20.79 -7.88 23.12
N TYR A 3 -19.70 -7.47 23.78
CA TYR A 3 -19.56 -7.44 25.24
C TYR A 3 -18.59 -6.33 25.64
N SER A 4 -18.64 -5.91 26.91
CA SER A 4 -17.80 -4.84 27.46
C SER A 4 -16.58 -5.41 28.19
N LEU A 5 -15.39 -4.97 27.82
CA LEU A 5 -14.15 -5.24 28.52
C LEU A 5 -13.56 -3.93 29.06
N LYS A 6 -13.05 -3.94 30.29
CA LYS A 6 -12.35 -2.79 30.87
C LYS A 6 -10.90 -2.78 30.35
N GLN A 7 -10.29 -1.60 30.28
CA GLN A 7 -8.86 -1.41 29.96
C GLN A 7 -8.43 -1.93 28.57
N ILE A 8 -9.32 -1.86 27.58
CA ILE A 8 -8.96 -2.10 26.17
C ILE A 8 -8.29 -0.84 25.60
N PRO A 9 -7.20 -0.97 24.80
CA PRO A 9 -6.60 0.18 24.13
C PRO A 9 -7.60 0.95 23.27
N GLU A 10 -7.52 2.29 23.32
CA GLU A 10 -8.34 3.14 22.46
C GLU A 10 -7.92 2.97 21.00
N ARG A 11 -8.91 2.96 20.11
CA ARG A 11 -8.73 2.81 18.67
C ARG A 11 -9.54 3.90 17.97
N PRO A 12 -8.99 4.55 16.94
CA PRO A 12 -9.72 5.53 16.16
C PRO A 12 -10.89 4.87 15.41
N SER A 13 -11.99 5.62 15.24
CA SER A 13 -13.10 5.25 14.36
C SER A 13 -12.78 5.56 12.91
N LYS A 14 -13.48 4.93 11.96
CA LYS A 14 -13.43 5.33 10.55
C LYS A 14 -13.99 6.76 10.35
N PRO A 15 -13.49 7.53 9.37
CA PRO A 15 -12.28 7.27 8.57
C PRO A 15 -11.00 7.40 9.42
N ARG A 16 -10.10 6.42 9.35
CA ARG A 16 -8.87 6.38 10.15
C ARG A 16 -7.70 6.99 9.38
N ASP A 17 -6.89 7.78 10.07
CA ASP A 17 -5.59 8.26 9.56
C ASP A 17 -4.40 7.62 10.31
N VAL A 18 -4.65 7.09 11.50
CA VAL A 18 -3.71 6.34 12.34
C VAL A 18 -4.30 4.99 12.75
N GLY A 19 -3.44 4.03 13.09
CA GLY A 19 -3.89 2.67 13.36
C GLY A 19 -4.56 2.02 12.14
N PHE A 20 -4.08 2.39 10.97
CA PHE A 20 -4.65 2.13 9.66
C PHE A 20 -4.41 0.68 9.22
N THR A 21 -5.43 0.03 8.67
CA THR A 21 -5.36 -1.33 8.14
C THR A 21 -5.49 -1.32 6.63
N MET A 22 -4.40 -1.66 5.94
CA MET A 22 -4.39 -1.98 4.53
C MET A 22 -4.48 -3.50 4.35
N ALA A 23 -5.57 -3.99 3.75
CA ALA A 23 -5.72 -5.39 3.41
C ALA A 23 -5.28 -5.65 1.96
N MET A 24 -4.85 -6.87 1.65
CA MET A 24 -4.45 -7.28 0.30
C MET A 24 -5.40 -8.34 -0.24
N ASP A 25 -6.10 -8.02 -1.32
CA ASP A 25 -6.86 -8.98 -2.12
C ASP A 25 -5.93 -9.55 -3.19
N LYS A 26 -5.67 -10.86 -3.11
CA LYS A 26 -4.77 -11.60 -4.02
C LYS A 26 -5.52 -12.34 -5.13
N GLY A 27 -6.81 -12.12 -5.28
CA GLY A 27 -7.67 -12.83 -6.24
C GLY A 27 -8.91 -13.45 -5.62
N LEU A 28 -9.45 -12.88 -4.54
CA LEU A 28 -10.73 -13.29 -3.96
C LEU A 28 -11.82 -13.25 -5.02
N SER A 29 -12.74 -14.20 -5.01
CA SER A 29 -13.98 -14.13 -5.78
C SER A 29 -14.91 -13.05 -5.20
N ASN A 30 -15.92 -12.62 -5.96
CA ASN A 30 -16.88 -11.62 -5.49
C ASN A 30 -17.58 -12.04 -4.18
N ARG A 31 -17.89 -13.34 -4.02
CA ARG A 31 -18.51 -13.86 -2.80
C ARG A 31 -17.56 -13.86 -1.61
N GLU A 32 -16.29 -14.20 -1.83
CA GLU A 32 -15.28 -14.11 -0.76
C GLU A 32 -15.03 -12.66 -0.34
N VAL A 33 -15.19 -11.69 -1.25
CA VAL A 33 -15.17 -10.27 -0.90
C VAL A 33 -16.36 -9.89 -0.03
N GLU A 34 -17.57 -10.35 -0.37
CA GLU A 34 -18.77 -10.15 0.47
C GLU A 34 -18.58 -10.76 1.88
N ASP A 35 -18.11 -12.00 1.96
CA ASP A 35 -17.84 -12.70 3.23
C ASP A 35 -16.75 -11.98 4.05
N PHE A 36 -15.70 -11.49 3.38
CA PHE A 36 -14.62 -10.71 4.02
C PHE A 36 -15.14 -9.41 4.63
N ILE A 37 -15.98 -8.69 3.90
CA ILE A 37 -16.57 -7.42 4.33
C ILE A 37 -17.51 -7.64 5.50
N ASP A 38 -18.39 -8.64 5.42
CA ASP A 38 -19.32 -8.98 6.52
C ASP A 38 -18.55 -9.33 7.81
N GLY A 39 -17.52 -10.17 7.70
CA GLY A 39 -16.76 -10.61 8.86
C GLY A 39 -15.81 -9.56 9.47
N SER A 40 -15.26 -8.66 8.65
CA SER A 40 -14.13 -7.82 9.10
C SER A 40 -14.04 -6.41 8.49
N GLY A 41 -15.00 -6.00 7.66
CA GLY A 41 -14.96 -4.73 6.92
C GLY A 41 -14.79 -3.49 7.80
N GLU A 42 -15.33 -3.48 9.02
CA GLU A 42 -15.18 -2.37 9.98
C GLU A 42 -13.71 -2.11 10.41
N TYR A 43 -12.84 -3.12 10.28
CA TYR A 43 -11.44 -3.04 10.69
C TYR A 43 -10.47 -2.80 9.55
N VAL A 44 -10.97 -2.66 8.31
CA VAL A 44 -10.20 -2.50 7.08
C VAL A 44 -10.41 -1.10 6.52
N ASP A 45 -9.34 -0.34 6.31
CA ASP A 45 -9.43 1.06 5.88
C ASP A 45 -9.19 1.24 4.38
N ILE A 46 -8.44 0.34 3.74
CA ILE A 46 -8.21 0.30 2.29
C ILE A 46 -7.85 -1.12 1.84
N VAL A 47 -8.14 -1.45 0.58
CA VAL A 47 -7.75 -2.72 -0.04
C VAL A 47 -6.82 -2.51 -1.23
N LYS A 48 -5.67 -3.19 -1.23
CA LYS A 48 -4.78 -3.36 -2.39
C LYS A 48 -5.25 -4.57 -3.19
N LEU A 49 -5.63 -4.39 -4.47
CA LEU A 49 -5.65 -5.52 -5.41
C LEU A 49 -4.21 -5.85 -5.77
N GLY A 50 -3.70 -6.95 -5.24
CA GLY A 50 -2.27 -7.27 -5.23
C GLY A 50 -1.65 -7.29 -6.62
N TRP A 51 -0.44 -6.72 -6.73
CA TRP A 51 0.39 -6.75 -7.94
C TRP A 51 -0.38 -6.21 -9.16
N ALA A 52 -0.70 -7.09 -10.11
CA ALA A 52 -1.52 -6.83 -11.30
C ALA A 52 -2.73 -7.78 -11.37
N THR A 53 -3.23 -8.29 -10.23
CA THR A 53 -4.37 -9.23 -10.20
C THR A 53 -5.64 -8.64 -10.82
N SER A 54 -5.81 -7.31 -10.79
CA SER A 54 -6.93 -6.64 -11.45
C SER A 54 -6.96 -6.90 -12.96
N TYR A 55 -5.80 -7.08 -13.61
CA TYR A 55 -5.71 -7.38 -15.04
C TYR A 55 -6.33 -8.74 -15.41
N VAL A 56 -6.29 -9.71 -14.50
CA VAL A 56 -6.79 -11.08 -14.72
C VAL A 56 -8.10 -11.37 -13.96
N THR A 57 -8.68 -10.36 -13.30
CA THR A 57 -9.94 -10.52 -12.57
C THR A 57 -11.13 -10.44 -13.53
N ASN A 58 -11.83 -11.56 -13.75
CA ASN A 58 -12.92 -11.68 -14.73
C ASN A 58 -14.02 -10.60 -14.58
N ASN A 59 -14.48 -10.35 -13.35
CA ASN A 59 -15.57 -9.41 -13.05
C ASN A 59 -15.08 -8.23 -12.21
N LEU A 60 -13.98 -7.60 -12.63
CA LEU A 60 -13.34 -6.52 -11.87
C LEU A 60 -14.30 -5.39 -11.48
N LYS A 61 -15.17 -4.97 -12.40
CA LYS A 61 -16.14 -3.89 -12.14
C LYS A 61 -17.09 -4.24 -10.99
N ASP A 62 -17.60 -5.46 -10.97
CA ASP A 62 -18.54 -5.91 -9.93
C ASP A 62 -17.82 -6.05 -8.58
N LYS A 63 -16.59 -6.57 -8.58
CA LYS A 63 -15.76 -6.63 -7.36
C LYS A 63 -15.53 -5.23 -6.76
N LEU A 64 -15.15 -4.27 -7.60
CA LEU A 64 -14.92 -2.89 -7.15
C LEU A 64 -16.21 -2.25 -6.61
N ALA A 65 -17.37 -2.55 -7.22
CA ALA A 65 -18.66 -2.08 -6.72
C ALA A 65 -18.96 -2.63 -5.31
N ILE A 66 -18.70 -3.91 -5.05
CA ILE A 66 -18.90 -4.51 -3.72
C ILE A 66 -18.08 -3.77 -2.64
N TYR A 67 -16.79 -3.51 -2.90
CA TYR A 67 -15.96 -2.73 -1.97
C TYR A 67 -16.46 -1.30 -1.79
N LYS A 68 -16.86 -0.64 -2.89
CA LYS A 68 -17.38 0.73 -2.88
C LYS A 68 -18.68 0.84 -2.07
N ASP A 69 -19.60 -0.09 -2.24
CA ASP A 69 -20.87 -0.14 -1.51
C ASP A 69 -20.66 -0.35 0.00
N ALA A 70 -19.57 -1.03 0.38
CA ALA A 70 -19.14 -1.18 1.77
C ALA A 70 -18.34 0.03 2.32
N GLY A 71 -18.10 1.06 1.50
CA GLY A 71 -17.31 2.23 1.89
C GLY A 71 -15.82 1.94 2.10
N ILE A 72 -15.29 0.88 1.47
CA ILE A 72 -13.87 0.50 1.56
C ILE A 72 -13.18 0.90 0.25
N PRO A 73 -12.27 1.89 0.26
CA PRO A 73 -11.55 2.27 -0.93
C PRO A 73 -10.61 1.15 -1.40
N VAL A 74 -10.41 1.10 -2.72
CA VAL A 74 -9.54 0.12 -3.39
C VAL A 74 -8.51 0.86 -4.23
N TYR A 75 -7.33 0.28 -4.35
CA TYR A 75 -6.34 0.68 -5.35
C TYR A 75 -5.69 -0.55 -5.99
N PHE A 76 -5.09 -0.37 -7.16
CA PHE A 76 -4.32 -1.41 -7.84
C PHE A 76 -2.87 -1.40 -7.37
N GLY A 77 -2.28 -2.58 -7.12
CA GLY A 77 -0.88 -2.70 -6.72
C GLY A 77 0.08 -1.99 -7.67
N GLY A 78 1.16 -1.43 -7.12
CA GLY A 78 2.12 -0.61 -7.84
C GLY A 78 2.84 -1.38 -8.95
N THR A 79 2.93 -2.70 -8.86
CA THR A 79 3.43 -3.53 -9.97
C THR A 79 2.60 -3.38 -11.26
N LEU A 80 1.29 -3.12 -11.16
CA LEU A 80 0.49 -2.79 -12.34
C LEU A 80 0.90 -1.43 -12.91
N PHE A 81 1.09 -0.41 -12.05
CA PHE A 81 1.61 0.89 -12.47
C PHE A 81 2.97 0.74 -13.19
N GLU A 82 3.91 -0.01 -12.60
CA GLU A 82 5.22 -0.29 -13.19
C GLU A 82 5.09 -0.96 -14.57
N ALA A 83 4.12 -1.87 -14.73
CA ALA A 83 3.86 -2.52 -16.02
C ALA A 83 3.37 -1.55 -17.11
N PHE A 84 2.61 -0.50 -16.75
CA PHE A 84 2.26 0.57 -17.69
C PHE A 84 3.45 1.50 -17.97
N VAL A 85 4.22 1.87 -16.94
CA VAL A 85 5.37 2.79 -17.07
C VAL A 85 6.44 2.24 -17.98
N ILE A 86 6.83 0.97 -17.82
CA ILE A 86 7.88 0.34 -18.65
C ILE A 86 7.48 0.18 -20.13
N ARG A 87 6.22 0.46 -20.47
CA ARG A 87 5.68 0.43 -21.84
C ARG A 87 5.38 1.83 -22.38
N ASP A 88 5.82 2.88 -21.70
CA ASP A 88 5.49 4.28 -22.02
C ASP A 88 3.97 4.56 -22.01
N GLN A 89 3.21 3.82 -21.20
CA GLN A 89 1.74 3.88 -21.14
C GLN A 89 1.20 4.54 -19.86
N PHE A 90 1.94 5.49 -19.27
CA PHE A 90 1.50 6.16 -18.04
C PHE A 90 0.14 6.87 -18.19
N ASP A 91 -0.11 7.52 -19.33
CA ASP A 91 -1.41 8.18 -19.57
C ASP A 91 -2.56 7.17 -19.71
N ASP A 92 -2.30 5.94 -20.16
CA ASP A 92 -3.30 4.89 -20.20
C ASP A 92 -3.60 4.34 -18.80
N TYR A 93 -2.60 4.29 -17.91
CA TYR A 93 -2.81 4.00 -16.49
C TYR A 93 -3.72 5.05 -15.83
N ARG A 94 -3.52 6.34 -16.11
CA ARG A 94 -4.39 7.41 -15.60
C ARG A 94 -5.84 7.26 -16.06
N LYS A 95 -6.05 6.97 -17.35
CA LYS A 95 -7.39 6.68 -17.90
C LYS A 95 -8.00 5.41 -17.30
N LEU A 96 -7.18 4.42 -16.92
CA LEU A 96 -7.65 3.20 -16.25
C LEU A 96 -8.21 3.54 -14.86
N LEU A 97 -7.54 4.41 -14.10
CA LEU A 97 -8.04 4.89 -12.80
C LEU A 97 -9.40 5.58 -12.97
N ASP A 98 -9.53 6.48 -13.96
CA ASP A 98 -10.78 7.18 -14.26
C ASP A 98 -11.90 6.21 -14.68
N LYS A 99 -11.59 5.23 -15.54
CA LYS A 99 -12.54 4.22 -16.03
C LYS A 99 -13.18 3.43 -14.88
N TYR A 100 -12.43 3.17 -13.82
CA TYR A 100 -12.89 2.40 -12.66
C TYR A 100 -13.23 3.28 -11.45
N ASP A 101 -13.18 4.60 -11.58
CA ASP A 101 -13.48 5.57 -10.51
C ASP A 101 -12.70 5.27 -9.23
N LEU A 102 -11.38 5.02 -9.37
CA LEU A 102 -10.52 4.70 -8.25
C LEU A 102 -9.99 5.97 -7.56
N PRO A 103 -10.22 6.15 -6.25
CA PRO A 103 -9.77 7.34 -5.54
C PRO A 103 -8.29 7.28 -5.12
N PHE A 104 -7.64 6.13 -5.29
CA PHE A 104 -6.27 5.88 -4.86
C PHE A 104 -5.45 5.18 -5.94
N ALA A 105 -4.13 5.42 -5.93
CA ALA A 105 -3.16 4.72 -6.75
C ALA A 105 -1.88 4.42 -5.95
N GLU A 106 -1.20 3.31 -6.26
CA GLU A 106 0.12 3.00 -5.72
C GLU A 106 1.20 3.27 -6.77
N VAL A 107 2.27 3.95 -6.37
CA VAL A 107 3.48 4.19 -7.18
C VAL A 107 4.64 3.43 -6.55
N SER A 108 5.24 2.52 -7.32
CA SER A 108 6.38 1.71 -6.89
C SER A 108 7.40 1.58 -8.02
N ASP A 109 8.58 1.05 -7.69
CA ASP A 109 9.71 0.82 -8.59
C ASP A 109 10.45 -0.48 -8.26
N GLY A 110 9.75 -1.45 -7.67
CA GLY A 110 10.43 -2.65 -7.18
C GLY A 110 10.69 -3.72 -8.24
N SER A 111 10.05 -3.65 -9.40
CA SER A 111 10.16 -4.61 -10.52
C SER A 111 10.74 -4.01 -11.80
N ILE A 112 10.97 -2.70 -11.85
CA ILE A 112 11.62 -2.00 -12.96
C ILE A 112 12.73 -1.09 -12.43
N GLU A 113 13.76 -0.83 -13.23
CA GLU A 113 14.72 0.23 -12.90
C GLU A 113 14.10 1.59 -13.25
N LEU A 114 13.72 2.35 -12.22
CA LEU A 114 13.16 3.69 -12.37
C LEU A 114 13.99 4.69 -11.57
N PRO A 115 14.58 5.71 -12.22
CA PRO A 115 15.24 6.79 -11.49
C PRO A 115 14.25 7.45 -10.51
N HIS A 116 14.69 7.65 -9.27
CA HIS A 116 13.81 8.10 -8.19
C HIS A 116 13.21 9.50 -8.41
N ASP A 117 13.94 10.39 -9.08
CA ASP A 117 13.43 11.69 -9.52
C ASP A 117 12.25 11.53 -10.50
N ILE A 118 12.34 10.60 -11.45
CA ILE A 118 11.24 10.27 -12.36
C ILE A 118 10.05 9.64 -11.62
N LYS A 119 10.30 8.77 -10.63
CA LYS A 119 9.25 8.26 -9.74
C LYS A 119 8.53 9.41 -9.02
N CYS A 120 9.25 10.38 -8.48
CA CYS A 120 8.67 11.57 -7.86
C CYS A 120 7.85 12.41 -8.85
N GLU A 121 8.26 12.51 -10.12
CA GLU A 121 7.43 13.16 -11.15
C GLU A 121 6.11 12.42 -11.41
N TYR A 122 6.10 11.08 -11.38
CA TYR A 122 4.86 10.31 -11.48
C TYR A 122 3.95 10.51 -10.27
N ILE A 123 4.51 10.50 -9.05
CA ILE A 123 3.78 10.80 -7.82
C ILE A 123 3.11 12.17 -7.93
N ARG A 124 3.88 13.19 -8.31
CA ARG A 124 3.37 14.57 -8.44
C ARG A 124 2.19 14.64 -9.41
N LYS A 125 2.35 14.08 -10.62
CA LYS A 125 1.28 14.05 -11.63
C LYS A 125 0.05 13.27 -11.20
N LEU A 126 0.22 12.13 -10.51
CA LEU A 126 -0.91 11.33 -10.02
C LEU A 126 -1.62 11.99 -8.84
N SER A 127 -0.88 12.71 -7.99
CA SER A 127 -1.45 13.40 -6.82
C SER A 127 -2.42 14.53 -7.18
N GLU A 128 -2.35 15.03 -8.41
CA GLU A 128 -3.32 15.98 -8.98
C GLU A 128 -4.67 15.32 -9.34
N GLN A 129 -4.71 13.99 -9.45
CA GLN A 129 -5.88 13.22 -9.90
C GLN A 129 -6.47 12.35 -8.78
N VAL A 130 -5.63 11.64 -8.02
CA VAL A 130 -6.02 10.66 -7.00
C VAL A 130 -5.12 10.76 -5.77
N THR A 131 -5.50 10.10 -4.68
CA THR A 131 -4.64 9.99 -3.49
C THR A 131 -3.55 8.94 -3.72
N VAL A 132 -2.28 9.35 -3.68
CA VAL A 132 -1.15 8.45 -3.99
C VAL A 132 -0.60 7.80 -2.72
N LEU A 133 -0.51 6.47 -2.72
CA LEU A 133 0.40 5.74 -1.85
C LEU A 133 1.69 5.49 -2.64
N SER A 134 2.84 5.74 -2.05
CA SER A 134 4.12 5.35 -2.67
C SER A 134 4.74 4.22 -1.89
N GLU A 135 5.58 3.40 -2.50
CA GLU A 135 6.26 2.26 -1.85
C GLU A 135 7.77 2.46 -1.91
N VAL A 136 8.44 2.47 -0.75
CA VAL A 136 9.91 2.50 -0.65
C VAL A 136 10.39 1.14 -0.19
N GLY A 137 11.40 0.60 -0.87
CA GLY A 137 12.10 -0.60 -0.44
C GLY A 137 12.94 -1.22 -1.54
N SER A 138 13.46 -2.41 -1.26
CA SER A 138 14.15 -3.24 -2.24
C SER A 138 13.49 -4.61 -2.26
N LYS A 139 13.14 -5.08 -3.45
CA LYS A 139 12.64 -6.45 -3.68
C LYS A 139 13.77 -7.49 -3.76
N ASP A 140 15.02 -7.02 -3.76
CA ASP A 140 16.23 -7.81 -3.78
C ASP A 140 16.77 -7.97 -2.34
N GLU A 141 16.85 -9.23 -1.89
CA GLU A 141 17.31 -9.61 -0.55
C GLU A 141 18.78 -9.25 -0.29
N ASP A 142 19.57 -9.13 -1.35
CA ASP A 142 20.99 -8.80 -1.27
C ASP A 142 21.23 -7.27 -1.25
N LYS A 143 20.23 -6.46 -1.63
CA LYS A 143 20.32 -5.00 -1.63
C LYS A 143 19.81 -4.40 -0.32
N ILE A 144 20.75 -4.17 0.60
CA ILE A 144 20.49 -3.50 1.87
C ILE A 144 20.57 -1.98 1.70
N ILE A 145 19.42 -1.31 1.62
CA ILE A 145 19.33 0.15 1.67
C ILE A 145 19.59 0.61 3.14
N PRO A 146 20.55 1.53 3.36
CA PRO A 146 20.84 2.06 4.69
C PRO A 146 19.76 3.04 5.18
N PRO A 147 19.57 3.23 6.50
CA PRO A 147 18.50 4.05 7.05
C PRO A 147 18.40 5.48 6.52
N TYR A 148 19.53 6.16 6.33
CA TYR A 148 19.52 7.54 5.81
C TYR A 148 18.99 7.64 4.38
N GLN A 149 19.19 6.61 3.55
CA GLN A 149 18.63 6.56 2.20
C GLN A 149 17.12 6.33 2.26
N TRP A 150 16.64 5.40 3.11
CA TRP A 150 15.20 5.22 3.34
C TRP A 150 14.51 6.53 3.70
N ILE A 151 15.05 7.25 4.67
CA ILE A 151 14.51 8.54 5.10
C ILE A 151 14.50 9.54 3.94
N SER A 152 15.60 9.62 3.18
CA SER A 152 15.69 10.52 2.03
C SER A 152 14.67 10.21 0.94
N LEU A 153 14.45 8.93 0.63
CA LEU A 153 13.49 8.48 -0.38
C LEU A 153 12.06 8.75 0.10
N MET A 154 11.72 8.29 1.31
CA MET A 154 10.40 8.52 1.91
C MET A 154 10.05 10.01 1.99
N GLN A 155 10.98 10.85 2.43
CA GLN A 155 10.74 12.30 2.50
C GLN A 155 10.51 12.89 1.11
N ALA A 156 11.32 12.53 0.12
CA ALA A 156 11.18 13.06 -1.23
C ALA A 156 9.86 12.61 -1.90
N GLU A 157 9.39 11.39 -1.64
CA GLU A 157 8.09 10.91 -2.14
C GLU A 157 6.91 11.62 -1.46
N LEU A 158 7.00 11.89 -0.15
CA LEU A 158 6.04 12.72 0.58
C LEU A 158 6.02 14.16 0.02
N ASP A 159 7.20 14.76 -0.19
CA ASP A 159 7.34 16.10 -0.76
C ASP A 159 6.83 16.18 -2.21
N ALA A 160 6.87 15.06 -2.94
CA ALA A 160 6.32 14.94 -4.29
C ALA A 160 4.78 14.86 -4.31
N GLY A 161 4.12 14.60 -3.18
CA GLY A 161 2.67 14.56 -3.05
C GLY A 161 2.09 13.21 -2.62
N ALA A 162 2.91 12.23 -2.23
CA ALA A 162 2.40 11.00 -1.65
C ALA A 162 1.65 11.29 -0.33
N TRP A 163 0.49 10.67 -0.16
CA TRP A 163 -0.31 10.80 1.06
C TRP A 163 0.32 10.02 2.22
N LYS A 164 0.71 8.77 1.93
CA LYS A 164 1.47 7.89 2.82
C LYS A 164 2.50 7.12 2.00
N VAL A 165 3.60 6.74 2.67
CA VAL A 165 4.64 5.88 2.09
C VAL A 165 4.59 4.50 2.74
N ILE A 166 4.55 3.47 1.92
CA ILE A 166 4.57 2.07 2.30
C ILE A 166 6.03 1.66 2.47
N GLY A 167 6.37 1.12 3.65
CA GLY A 167 7.64 0.42 3.82
C GLY A 167 7.51 -1.01 3.29
N GLU A 168 8.21 -1.33 2.21
CA GLU A 168 8.04 -2.62 1.54
C GLU A 168 8.62 -3.79 2.34
N SER A 169 7.88 -4.89 2.33
CA SER A 169 8.33 -6.19 2.83
C SER A 169 8.00 -7.38 1.93
N ARG A 170 7.26 -7.13 0.84
CA ARG A 170 6.59 -8.12 -0.01
C ARG A 170 5.60 -8.97 0.78
N GLU A 171 4.81 -9.76 0.07
CA GLU A 171 3.87 -10.71 0.68
C GLU A 171 4.54 -11.71 1.65
N ALA A 172 5.78 -12.10 1.37
CA ALA A 172 6.52 -13.05 2.21
C ALA A 172 7.05 -12.42 3.51
N GLY A 173 7.16 -11.09 3.59
CA GLY A 173 7.67 -10.40 4.77
C GLY A 173 9.14 -10.71 5.09
N ASN A 174 9.98 -10.89 4.07
CA ASN A 174 11.36 -11.37 4.24
C ASN A 174 12.41 -10.48 3.54
N VAL A 175 12.01 -9.28 3.10
CA VAL A 175 12.89 -8.27 2.49
C VAL A 175 12.61 -6.89 3.08
N GLY A 176 13.42 -5.90 2.70
CA GLY A 176 13.21 -4.49 3.06
C GLY A 176 13.28 -4.26 4.58
N LEU A 177 12.10 -4.10 5.21
CA LEU A 177 11.94 -3.92 6.66
C LEU A 177 12.32 -5.15 7.48
N PHE A 178 12.28 -6.33 6.86
CA PHE A 178 12.59 -7.57 7.53
C PHE A 178 13.88 -8.17 6.98
N ARG A 179 14.54 -8.94 7.83
CA ARG A 179 15.61 -9.85 7.40
C ARG A 179 15.00 -11.04 6.67
N SER A 180 15.83 -11.81 5.98
CA SER A 180 15.41 -13.08 5.35
C SER A 180 14.79 -14.07 6.34
N SER A 181 15.09 -13.95 7.64
CA SER A 181 14.46 -14.70 8.73
C SER A 181 13.04 -14.25 9.09
N GLY A 182 12.54 -13.14 8.53
CA GLY A 182 11.29 -12.48 8.92
C GLY A 182 11.41 -11.56 10.14
N GLU A 183 12.60 -11.46 10.75
CA GLU A 183 12.87 -10.57 11.88
C GLU A 183 12.82 -9.10 11.47
N VAL A 184 12.12 -8.28 12.24
CA VAL A 184 12.02 -6.83 12.03
C VAL A 184 13.40 -6.19 12.20
N ARG A 185 13.80 -5.33 11.25
CA ARG A 185 14.98 -4.46 11.40
C ARG A 185 14.62 -3.28 12.33
N SER A 186 14.42 -3.56 13.61
CA SER A 186 13.94 -2.57 14.61
C SER A 186 14.75 -1.27 14.63
N GLY A 187 16.08 -1.35 14.50
CA GLY A 187 16.94 -0.17 14.41
C GLY A 187 16.69 0.68 13.16
N LEU A 188 16.34 0.08 12.01
CA LEU A 188 15.93 0.82 10.81
C LEU A 188 14.59 1.53 11.06
N VAL A 189 13.61 0.82 11.61
CA VAL A 189 12.27 1.38 11.89
C VAL A 189 12.38 2.55 12.86
N GLN A 190 13.13 2.40 13.95
CA GLN A 190 13.37 3.47 14.92
C GLN A 190 14.04 4.69 14.29
N GLU A 191 15.03 4.48 13.43
CA GLU A 191 15.73 5.58 12.75
C GLU A 191 14.77 6.33 11.81
N ILE A 192 13.95 5.61 11.02
CA ILE A 192 12.93 6.23 10.15
C ILE A 192 11.96 7.08 10.96
N LEU A 193 11.45 6.55 12.07
CA LEU A 193 10.49 7.23 12.95
C LEU A 193 11.07 8.47 13.65
N THR A 194 12.38 8.69 13.62
CA THR A 194 12.98 9.94 14.12
C THR A 194 12.81 11.12 13.16
N LYS A 195 12.50 10.85 11.88
CA LYS A 195 12.42 11.86 10.81
C LYS A 195 11.09 11.88 10.09
N ILE A 196 10.51 10.72 9.82
CA ILE A 196 9.24 10.59 9.11
C ILE A 196 8.12 10.37 10.13
N PRO A 197 7.05 11.18 10.12
CA PRO A 197 5.91 10.99 11.01
C PRO A 197 5.27 9.62 10.82
N PHE A 198 4.97 8.92 11.92
CA PHE A 198 4.47 7.54 11.86
C PHE A 198 3.11 7.44 11.15
N GLU A 199 2.28 8.48 11.26
CA GLU A 199 1.00 8.61 10.59
C GLU A 199 1.14 8.74 9.07
N LYS A 200 2.33 9.06 8.56
CA LYS A 200 2.62 9.10 7.12
C LYS A 200 3.12 7.77 6.57
N ILE A 201 3.26 6.74 7.40
CA ILE A 201 3.82 5.45 7.01
C ILE A 201 2.78 4.34 7.13
N ILE A 202 2.75 3.46 6.14
CA ILE A 202 2.12 2.14 6.26
C ILE A 202 3.24 1.11 6.26
N TRP A 203 3.33 0.29 7.30
CA TRP A 203 4.28 -0.81 7.33
C TRP A 203 3.61 -2.07 6.78
N GLU A 204 4.17 -2.67 5.74
CA GLU A 204 3.74 -4.02 5.38
C GLU A 204 4.15 -5.00 6.48
N ALA A 205 3.19 -5.77 6.99
CA ALA A 205 3.40 -6.75 8.05
C ALA A 205 2.55 -8.00 7.78
N PRO A 206 2.85 -8.77 6.71
CA PRO A 206 2.03 -9.90 6.28
C PRO A 206 2.01 -11.06 7.29
N GLN A 207 3.06 -11.23 8.10
CA GLN A 207 3.12 -12.30 9.10
C GLN A 207 2.62 -11.83 10.46
N LYS A 208 1.94 -12.72 11.19
CA LYS A 208 1.45 -12.43 12.56
C LYS A 208 2.56 -11.97 13.50
N SER A 209 3.76 -12.56 13.41
CA SER A 209 4.92 -12.17 14.23
C SER A 209 5.43 -10.76 13.96
N GLN A 210 5.09 -10.17 12.80
CA GLN A 210 5.50 -8.82 12.40
C GLN A 210 4.49 -7.75 12.84
N GLN A 211 3.25 -8.18 13.10
CA GLN A 211 2.16 -7.31 13.56
C GLN A 211 2.20 -7.07 15.07
N VAL A 212 3.04 -7.82 15.80
CA VAL A 212 3.14 -7.85 17.27
C VAL A 212 4.35 -7.05 17.75
#